data_AF-A0AAJ5K4X7-F1
#
_entry.id   AF-A0AAJ5K4X7-F1
#
_cell.length_a   1.000
_cell.length_b   1.000
_cell.length_c   1.000
_cell.angle_alpha   90.00
_cell.angle_beta   90.00
_cell.angle_gamma   90.00
#
_symmetry.space_group_name_H-M   'P 1'
#
loop_
_entity.id
_entity.type
_entity.pdbx_description
1 polymer ?
#
loop_
_entity_poly.entity_id
_entity_poly.type
_entity_poly.pdbx_seq_one_letter_code
_entity_poly.pdbx_strand_id
1 'polypeptide(L)' 'MTEDRLQTLLHSEPYWTARAMREQGSRFYRALGEALEAADLANRRRIYEGWTAELWDFYQRGLRLEEAERASGAG' A
#
# COMPACT_ATOMS: atom_id res chain seq x y z
N MET A 1 12.81 -13.00 3.83
CA MET A 1 12.66 -12.55 2.42
C MET A 1 11.20 -12.35 1.97
N THR A 2 10.24 -13.22 2.32
CA THR A 2 8.78 -12.93 2.14
C THR A 2 8.10 -12.67 3.48
N GLU A 3 8.44 -13.42 4.53
CA GLU A 3 7.97 -13.18 5.90
C GLU A 3 8.27 -11.74 6.34
N ASP A 4 9.51 -11.27 6.13
CA ASP A 4 9.90 -9.89 6.44
C ASP A 4 9.03 -8.85 5.71
N ARG A 5 8.67 -9.12 4.45
CA ARG A 5 7.82 -8.21 3.65
C ARG A 5 6.40 -8.18 4.19
N LEU A 6 5.83 -9.35 4.50
CA LEU A 6 4.51 -9.44 5.09
C LEU A 6 4.45 -8.69 6.43
N GLN A 7 5.43 -8.91 7.31
CA GLN A 7 5.51 -8.19 8.58
C GLN A 7 5.62 -6.68 8.37
N THR A 8 6.47 -6.22 7.45
CA THR A 8 6.55 -4.79 7.11
C THR A 8 5.21 -4.24 6.62
N LEU A 9 4.51 -4.94 5.71
CA LEU A 9 3.21 -4.50 5.21
C LEU A 9 2.15 -4.41 6.32
N LEU A 10 2.11 -5.41 7.22
CA LEU A 10 1.18 -5.44 8.35
C LEU A 10 1.41 -4.29 9.35
N HIS A 11 2.65 -3.83 9.49
CA HIS A 11 3.01 -2.72 10.37
C HIS A 11 3.01 -1.35 9.67
N SER A 12 2.84 -1.30 8.34
CA SER A 12 2.80 -0.05 7.58
C SER A 12 1.42 0.61 7.60
N GLU A 13 1.41 1.94 7.46
CA GLU A 13 0.16 2.66 7.20
C GLU A 13 -0.34 2.32 5.78
N PRO A 14 -1.62 1.92 5.62
CA PRO A 14 -2.13 1.48 4.32
C PRO A 14 -2.31 2.63 3.32
N TYR A 15 -2.37 3.89 3.79
CA TYR A 15 -2.71 5.06 2.99
C TYR A 15 -1.80 5.21 1.76
N TRP A 16 -0.49 5.20 1.93
CA TRP A 16 0.46 5.43 0.84
C TRP A 16 0.47 4.29 -0.17
N THR A 17 0.37 3.06 0.31
CA THR A 17 0.22 1.86 -0.53
C THR A 17 -1.08 1.92 -1.35
N ALA A 18 -2.20 2.26 -0.71
CA ALA A 18 -3.49 2.41 -1.37
C ALA A 18 -3.50 3.56 -2.38
N ARG A 19 -2.87 4.70 -2.05
CA ARG A 19 -2.71 5.83 -2.95
C ARG A 19 -1.90 5.45 -4.20
N ALA A 20 -0.78 4.76 -4.03
CA ALA A 20 0.03 4.28 -5.15
C ALA A 20 -0.77 3.37 -6.11
N MET A 21 -1.71 2.57 -5.59
CA MET A 21 -2.61 1.77 -6.43
C MET A 21 -3.63 2.62 -7.20
N ARG A 22 -4.23 3.61 -6.53
CA ARG A 22 -5.23 4.50 -7.14
C ARG A 22 -4.64 5.35 -8.26
N GLU A 23 -3.38 5.75 -8.15
CA GLU A 23 -2.66 6.60 -9.12
C GLU A 23 -2.16 5.85 -10.36
N GLN A 24 -2.02 4.51 -10.32
CA GLN A 24 -1.51 3.72 -11.46
C GLN A 24 -2.45 3.69 -12.68
N GLY A 25 -3.72 4.09 -12.54
CA GLY A 25 -4.69 4.18 -13.64
C GLY A 25 -5.44 2.87 -13.97
N SER A 26 -5.15 1.76 -13.30
CA SER A 26 -5.94 0.52 -13.41
C SER A 26 -7.20 0.59 -12.56
N ARG A 27 -8.36 0.26 -13.15
CA ARG A 27 -9.64 0.16 -12.41
C ARG A 27 -9.59 -0.90 -11.32
N PHE A 28 -8.90 -2.01 -11.57
CA PHE A 28 -8.72 -3.07 -10.59
C PHE A 28 -7.91 -2.59 -9.39
N TYR A 29 -6.74 -2.00 -9.62
CA TYR A 29 -5.90 -1.52 -8.52
C TYR A 29 -6.52 -0.34 -7.78
N ARG A 30 -7.29 0.51 -8.46
CA ARG A 30 -8.09 1.55 -7.79
C ARG A 30 -9.06 0.94 -6.77
N ALA A 31 -9.86 -0.05 -7.19
CA ALA A 31 -10.81 -0.71 -6.29
C ALA A 31 -10.10 -1.48 -5.16
N LEU A 32 -8.96 -2.12 -5.46
CA LEU A 32 -8.16 -2.80 -4.43
C LEU A 32 -7.58 -1.82 -3.41
N GLY A 33 -7.12 -0.65 -3.84
CA GLY A 33 -6.63 0.40 -2.95
C GLY A 33 -7.74 0.95 -2.05
N GLU A 34 -8.93 1.17 -2.59
CA GLU A 34 -10.12 1.54 -1.80
C GLU A 34 -10.48 0.46 -0.78
N ALA A 35 -10.47 -0.81 -1.20
CA ALA A 35 -10.74 -1.94 -0.30
C ALA A 35 -9.67 -2.06 0.80
N LEU A 36 -8.38 -1.88 0.48
CA LEU A 36 -7.28 -1.97 1.43
C LEU A 36 -7.37 -0.90 2.54
N GLU A 37 -7.73 0.32 2.16
CA GLU A 37 -7.90 1.45 3.08
C GLU A 37 -9.14 1.28 3.97
N ALA A 38 -10.24 0.79 3.39
CA ALA A 38 -11.49 0.54 4.11
C ALA A 38 -11.49 -0.75 4.96
N ALA A 39 -10.56 -1.67 4.71
CA ALA A 39 -10.50 -2.95 5.40
C ALA A 39 -10.15 -2.81 6.88
N ASP A 40 -10.87 -3.58 7.71
CA ASP A 40 -10.47 -3.86 9.08
C ASP A 40 -9.15 -4.65 9.14
N LEU A 41 -8.59 -4.82 10.35
CA LEU A 41 -7.31 -5.48 10.54
C LEU A 41 -7.29 -6.93 10.01
N ALA A 42 -8.37 -7.69 10.21
CA ALA A 42 -8.42 -9.09 9.81
C ALA A 42 -8.46 -9.23 8.28
N ASN A 43 -9.25 -8.40 7.61
CA ASN A 43 -9.35 -8.39 6.15
C ASN A 43 -8.09 -7.81 5.50
N ARG A 44 -7.49 -6.78 6.09
CA ARG A 44 -6.19 -6.24 5.64
C ARG A 44 -5.09 -7.30 5.70
N ARG A 45 -5.06 -8.07 6.79
CA ARG A 45 -4.12 -9.18 6.93
C ARG A 45 -4.30 -10.21 5.82
N ARG A 46 -5.54 -10.62 5.52
CA ARG A 46 -5.82 -11.55 4.41
C ARG A 46 -5.39 -11.02 3.05
N ILE A 47 -5.61 -9.73 2.80
CA ILE A 47 -5.17 -9.07 1.56
C ILE A 47 -3.64 -9.13 1.45
N TYR A 48 -2.91 -8.75 2.50
CA TYR A 48 -1.45 -8.80 2.50
C TYR A 48 -0.89 -10.22 2.39
N GLU A 49 -1.47 -11.20 3.07
CA GLU A 49 -1.05 -12.61 3.00
C GLU A 49 -1.27 -13.20 1.61
N GLY A 50 -2.40 -12.90 0.96
CA GLY A 50 -2.72 -13.46 -0.35
C GLY A 50 -1.93 -12.84 -1.51
N TRP A 51 -1.48 -11.59 -1.36
CA TRP A 51 -0.91 -10.77 -2.45
C TRP A 51 0.39 -10.08 -2.02
N THR A 52 1.18 -10.71 -1.13
CA THR A 52 2.36 -10.08 -0.52
C THR A 52 3.33 -9.51 -1.55
N ALA A 53 3.57 -10.24 -2.65
CA ALA A 53 4.54 -9.82 -3.67
C ALA A 53 4.05 -8.60 -4.45
N GLU A 54 2.81 -8.63 -4.92
CA GLU A 54 2.19 -7.55 -5.69
C GLU A 54 2.06 -6.28 -4.84
N LEU A 55 1.65 -6.43 -3.59
CA LEU A 55 1.45 -5.32 -2.66
C LEU A 55 2.76 -4.70 -2.20
N TRP A 56 3.85 -5.47 -2.18
CA TRP A 56 5.18 -4.96 -1.88
C TRP A 56 5.62 -3.88 -2.89
N ASP A 57 5.36 -4.08 -4.17
CA ASP A 57 5.72 -3.10 -5.21
C ASP A 57 4.94 -1.80 -5.04
N PHE A 58 3.67 -1.87 -4.64
CA PHE A 58 2.86 -0.68 -4.34
C PHE A 58 3.30 0.01 -3.06
N TYR A 59 3.67 -0.75 -2.03
CA TYR A 59 4.25 -0.20 -0.81
C TYR A 59 5.50 0.62 -1.11
N GLN A 60 6.43 0.09 -1.91
CA GLN A 60 7.65 0.81 -2.30
C GLN A 60 7.35 2.08 -3.12
N ARG A 61 6.32 2.05 -3.97
CA ARG A 61 5.86 3.26 -4.68
C ARG A 61 5.23 4.26 -3.73
N GLY A 62 4.45 3.79 -2.76
CA GLY A 62 3.85 4.59 -1.71
C GLY A 62 4.88 5.37 -0.89
N LEU A 63 6.00 4.72 -0.52
CA LEU A 63 7.10 5.40 0.17
C LEU A 63 7.65 6.59 -0.65
N ARG A 64 7.79 6.44 -1.97
CA ARG A 64 8.26 7.54 -2.83
C ARG A 64 7.24 8.68 -2.92
N LEU A 65 5.94 8.37 -2.92
CA LEU A 65 4.88 9.38 -2.88
C LEU A 65 4.90 10.14 -1.55
N GLU A 66 5.08 9.43 -0.44
CA GLU A 66 5.21 10.02 0.88
C GLU A 66 6.40 10.97 0.96
N GLU A 67 7.56 10.52 0.50
CA GLU A 67 8.79 11.33 0.44
C GLU A 67 8.58 12.58 -0.43
N ALA A 68 7.97 12.42 -1.61
CA ALA A 68 7.70 13.54 -2.51
C ALA A 68 6.74 14.57 -1.88
N GLU A 69 5.71 14.12 -1.16
CA GLU A 69 4.75 15.00 -0.49
C GLU A 69 5.38 15.73 0.70
N ARG A 70 6.17 15.02 1.52
CA ARG A 70 6.94 15.63 2.61
C ARG A 70 7.93 16.67 2.09
N ALA A 71 8.59 16.39 0.97
CA ALA A 71 9.53 17.34 0.35
C ALA A 71 8.80 18.58 -0.23
N SER A 72 7.59 18.41 -0.76
CA SER A 72 6.80 19.50 -1.36
C SER A 72 6.10 20.38 -0.32
N GLY A 73 5.80 19.85 0.87
CA GLY A 73 5.19 20.61 1.98
C GLY A 73 6.18 21.40 2.84
N ALA A 74 7.48 21.29 2.58
CA ALA A 74 8.56 21.99 3.30
C ALA A 74 8.94 23.35 2.66
N GLY A 75 8.10 23.89 1.77
CA GLY A 75 8.29 25.15 1.04
C GLY A 75 7.42 26.29 1.54
#